data_AF-A0A4Q5TNQ7-F1
#
_entry.id   AF-A0A4Q5TNQ7-F1
#
_cell.length_a   1.000
_cell.length_b   1.000
_cell.length_c   1.000
_cell.angle_alpha   90.00
_cell.angle_beta   90.00
_cell.angle_gamma   90.00
#
_symmetry.space_group_name_H-M   'P 1'
#
loop_
_entity.id
_entity.type
_entity.pdbx_description
1 polymer ?
#
loop_
_entity_poly.entity_id
_entity_poly.type
_entity_poly.pdbx_seq_one_letter_code
_entity_poly.pdbx_strand_id
1 'polypeptide(L)'
;WNKERILEMYLNVIEMGDGIFGIERAANIYFNKSAAELTAQEAALIAACLPSPKRYKVKPPSAYMQRRSREIMVQMRFLRPDPDIAALIGEGKAVKK
;
A
#
# COMPACT_ATOMS: atom_id res chain seq x y z
N TRP A 1 13.21 16.59 -6.19
CA TRP A 1 12.06 15.70 -6.50
C TRP A 1 10.94 15.95 -5.50
N ASN A 2 9.67 15.90 -5.89
CA ASN A 2 8.54 15.98 -4.94
C ASN A 2 8.40 14.64 -4.18
N LYS A 3 7.79 14.68 -2.99
CA LYS A 3 7.59 13.49 -2.15
C LYS A 3 6.80 12.39 -2.88
N GLU A 4 5.82 12.79 -3.70
CA GLU A 4 5.01 11.90 -4.54
C GLU A 4 5.87 11.08 -5.51
N ARG A 5 6.78 11.73 -6.26
CA ARG A 5 7.65 11.04 -7.23
C ARG A 5 8.64 10.11 -6.56
N ILE A 6 9.17 10.49 -5.39
CA ILE A 6 10.07 9.62 -4.61
C ILE A 6 9.32 8.34 -4.23
N LEU A 7 8.10 8.48 -3.73
CA LEU A 7 7.28 7.33 -3.32
C LEU A 7 6.87 6.48 -4.52
N GLU A 8 6.48 7.09 -5.63
CA GLU A 8 6.13 6.39 -6.88
C GLU A 8 7.32 5.55 -7.38
N MET A 9 8.51 6.15 -7.46
CA MET A 9 9.71 5.42 -7.90
C MET A 9 10.04 4.28 -6.94
N TYR A 10 9.98 4.52 -5.63
CA TYR A 10 10.20 3.50 -4.61
C TYR A 10 9.21 2.33 -4.76
N LEU A 11 7.91 2.62 -4.87
CA LEU A 11 6.87 1.60 -4.99
C LEU A 11 6.96 0.78 -6.27
N ASN A 12 7.60 1.30 -7.32
CA ASN A 12 7.82 0.58 -8.56
C ASN A 12 9.03 -0.37 -8.53
N VAL A 13 10.00 -0.14 -7.63
CA VAL A 13 11.25 -0.91 -7.61
C VAL A 13 11.37 -1.87 -6.44
N ILE A 14 10.60 -1.70 -5.37
CA ILE A 14 10.74 -2.54 -4.18
C ILE A 14 10.20 -3.95 -4.37
N GLU A 15 10.85 -4.91 -3.71
CA GLU A 15 10.42 -6.30 -3.66
C GLU A 15 9.27 -6.47 -2.64
N MET A 16 8.15 -7.02 -3.09
CA MET A 16 6.90 -7.20 -2.32
C MET A 16 6.54 -8.69 -2.15
N GLY A 17 7.48 -9.57 -2.46
CA GLY A 17 7.36 -11.02 -2.45
C GLY A 17 8.54 -11.61 -3.23
N ASP A 18 8.78 -12.91 -3.12
CA ASP A 18 9.91 -13.55 -3.80
C ASP A 18 9.85 -13.33 -5.33
N GLY A 19 10.74 -12.48 -5.85
CA GLY A 19 10.78 -12.12 -7.27
C GLY A 19 9.65 -11.19 -7.75
N ILE A 20 8.88 -10.58 -6.83
CA ILE A 20 7.77 -9.69 -7.16
C ILE A 20 8.21 -8.25 -6.90
N PHE A 21 8.53 -7.53 -7.97
CA PHE A 21 8.98 -6.14 -7.90
C PHE A 21 7.89 -5.20 -8.38
N GLY A 22 7.63 -4.16 -7.57
CA GLY A 22 6.68 -3.11 -7.90
C GLY A 22 5.24 -3.38 -7.45
N ILE A 23 4.56 -2.30 -7.05
CA ILE A 23 3.18 -2.38 -6.53
C ILE A 23 2.17 -2.88 -7.56
N GLU A 24 2.30 -2.47 -8.82
CA GLU A 24 1.41 -2.91 -9.89
C GLU A 24 1.51 -4.41 -10.11
N ARG A 25 2.74 -4.95 -10.13
CA ARG A 25 2.96 -6.38 -10.29
C ARG A 25 2.44 -7.16 -9.08
N ALA A 26 2.64 -6.65 -7.87
CA ALA A 26 2.12 -7.25 -6.65
C ALA A 26 0.58 -7.27 -6.63
N ALA A 27 -0.08 -6.19 -7.03
CA ALA A 27 -1.53 -6.10 -7.13
C ALA A 27 -2.09 -7.16 -8.08
N ASN A 28 -1.48 -7.28 -9.27
CA ASN A 28 -1.86 -8.28 -10.27
C ASN A 28 -1.67 -9.71 -9.74
N ILE A 29 -0.52 -10.03 -9.16
CA ILE A 29 -0.22 -11.39 -8.67
C ILE A 29 -1.11 -11.78 -7.49
N TYR A 30 -1.29 -10.90 -6.50
CA TYR A 30 -2.00 -11.25 -5.27
C TYR A 30 -3.51 -11.09 -5.38
N PHE A 31 -3.99 -10.11 -6.15
CA PHE A 31 -5.41 -9.74 -6.14
C PHE A 31 -6.05 -9.75 -7.53
N ASN A 32 -5.27 -9.95 -8.60
CA ASN A 32 -5.73 -9.91 -9.99
C ASN A 32 -6.44 -8.58 -10.31
N LYS A 33 -5.80 -7.47 -9.90
CA LYS A 33 -6.28 -6.09 -10.01
C LYS A 33 -5.14 -5.15 -10.37
N SER A 34 -5.46 -3.99 -10.90
CA SER A 34 -4.49 -2.89 -10.96
C SER A 34 -4.22 -2.32 -9.56
N ALA A 35 -3.06 -1.71 -9.33
CA ALA A 35 -2.73 -1.08 -8.05
C ALA A 35 -3.72 0.03 -7.67
N ALA A 36 -4.29 0.72 -8.67
CA ALA A 36 -5.30 1.76 -8.46
C ALA A 36 -6.65 1.21 -7.94
N GLU A 37 -6.90 -0.08 -8.12
CA GLU A 37 -8.15 -0.75 -7.71
C GLU A 37 -8.00 -1.51 -6.38
N LEU A 38 -6.82 -1.45 -5.77
CA LEU A 38 -6.59 -2.06 -4.46
C LEU A 38 -7.46 -1.37 -3.41
N THR A 39 -8.14 -2.19 -2.61
CA THR A 39 -8.76 -1.69 -1.39
C THR A 39 -7.67 -1.31 -0.39
N ALA A 40 -7.99 -0.41 0.56
CA ALA A 40 -7.07 -0.03 1.63
C ALA A 40 -6.52 -1.24 2.41
N GLN A 41 -7.35 -2.27 2.60
CA GLN A 41 -6.96 -3.50 3.28
C GLN A 41 -5.97 -4.34 2.46
N GLU A 42 -6.15 -4.45 1.14
CA GLU A 42 -5.22 -5.16 0.25
C GLU A 42 -3.87 -4.42 0.16
N ALA A 43 -3.91 -3.09 0.05
CA ALA A 43 -2.71 -2.25 0.09
C ALA A 43 -1.98 -2.39 1.43
N ALA A 44 -2.70 -2.40 2.56
CA ALA A 44 -2.11 -2.59 3.88
C ALA A 44 -1.48 -3.98 4.05
N LEU A 45 -2.03 -5.03 3.43
CA LEU A 45 -1.44 -6.37 3.42
C LEU A 45 -0.13 -6.43 2.64
N ILE A 46 -0.06 -5.76 1.49
CA ILE A 46 1.19 -5.64 0.73
C ILE A 46 2.21 -4.81 1.53
N ALA A 47 1.80 -3.66 2.07
CA ALA A 47 2.69 -2.83 2.89
C ALA A 47 3.25 -3.57 4.12
N ALA A 48 2.46 -4.47 4.72
CA ALA A 48 2.89 -5.28 5.85
C ALA A 48 4.03 -6.25 5.51
N CYS A 49 4.24 -6.61 4.24
CA CYS A 49 5.28 -7.56 3.85
C CYS A 49 6.66 -6.91 3.70
N LEU A 50 6.73 -5.59 3.51
CA LEU A 50 7.95 -4.84 3.20
C LEU A 50 9.12 -5.03 4.18
N PRO A 51 8.93 -5.24 5.49
CA PRO A 51 10.06 -5.50 6.38
C PRO A 51 10.78 -6.82 6.09
N SER A 52 10.10 -7.80 5.48
CA SER A 52 10.69 -9.08 5.10
C SER A 52 9.89 -9.76 3.97
N PRO A 53 9.98 -9.26 2.73
CA PRO A 53 9.09 -9.66 1.63
C PRO A 53 9.22 -11.14 1.26
N LYS A 54 10.41 -11.73 1.46
CA LYS A 54 10.64 -13.16 1.21
C LYS A 54 10.07 -14.09 2.29
N ARG A 55 9.90 -13.58 3.51
CA ARG A 55 9.36 -14.36 4.65
C ARG A 55 7.86 -14.18 4.82
N TYR A 56 7.37 -12.98 4.53
CA TYR A 56 5.98 -12.61 4.77
C TYR A 56 5.11 -12.89 3.56
N LYS A 57 4.17 -13.82 3.74
CA LYS A 57 3.19 -14.18 2.71
C LYS A 57 2.03 -13.18 2.73
N VAL A 58 1.84 -12.47 1.62
CA VAL A 58 0.67 -11.59 1.41
C VAL A 58 -0.58 -12.42 1.14
N LYS A 59 -0.45 -13.51 0.36
CA LYS A 59 -1.55 -14.41 0.06
C LYS A 59 -1.10 -15.88 -0.02
N PRO A 60 -1.72 -16.80 0.76
CA PRO A 60 -2.60 -16.52 1.89
C PRO A 60 -1.84 -15.87 3.06
N PRO A 61 -2.41 -14.87 3.76
CA PRO A 61 -1.71 -14.18 4.84
C PRO A 61 -1.72 -14.99 6.13
N SER A 62 -0.57 -15.02 6.82
CA SER A 62 -0.46 -15.60 8.17
C SER A 62 -1.22 -14.76 9.21
N ALA A 63 -1.48 -15.32 10.39
CA ALA A 63 -2.14 -14.59 11.49
C ALA A 63 -1.39 -13.30 11.88
N TYR A 64 -0.05 -13.34 11.85
CA TYR A 64 0.80 -12.16 12.06
C TYR A 64 0.55 -11.10 10.99
N MET A 65 0.54 -11.48 9.71
CA MET A 65 0.31 -10.55 8.60
C MET A 65 -1.07 -9.93 8.65
N GLN A 66 -2.09 -10.71 8.99
CA GLN A 66 -3.44 -10.19 9.19
C GLN A 66 -3.48 -9.16 10.33
N ARG A 67 -2.86 -9.47 11.48
CA ARG A 67 -2.77 -8.51 12.60
C ARG A 67 -2.04 -7.24 12.17
N ARG A 68 -0.89 -7.37 11.50
CA ARG A 68 -0.09 -6.24 11.07
C ARG A 68 -0.83 -5.34 10.06
N SER A 69 -1.54 -5.93 9.12
CA SER A 69 -2.37 -5.16 8.17
C SER A 69 -3.46 -4.35 8.87
N ARG A 70 -4.08 -4.90 9.93
CA ARG A 70 -5.06 -4.17 10.76
C ARG A 70 -4.43 -3.01 11.52
N GLU A 71 -3.24 -3.22 12.08
CA GLU A 71 -2.49 -2.14 12.74
C GLU A 71 -2.19 -0.99 11.76
N ILE A 72 -1.75 -1.30 10.55
CA ILE A 72 -1.51 -0.32 9.48
C ILE A 72 -2.81 0.42 9.13
N MET A 73 -3.92 -0.28 8.96
CA MET A 73 -5.23 0.34 8.70
C MET A 73 -5.66 1.30 9.80
N VAL A 74 -5.40 0.96 11.06
CA VAL A 74 -5.67 1.84 12.20
C VAL A 74 -4.79 3.10 12.13
N GLN A 75 -3.50 2.95 11.82
CA GLN A 75 -2.60 4.09 11.62
C GLN A 75 -3.04 4.99 10.47
N MET A 76 -3.45 4.42 9.33
CA MET A 76 -4.00 5.19 8.21
C MET A 76 -5.20 6.03 8.62
N ARG A 77 -6.10 5.50 9.47
CA ARG A 77 -7.24 6.26 9.99
C ARG A 77 -6.82 7.41 10.90
N PHE A 78 -5.81 7.20 11.75
CA PHE A 78 -5.27 8.26 12.61
C PHE A 78 -4.56 9.37 11.81
N LEU A 79 -3.93 9.02 10.69
CA LEU A 79 -3.25 9.99 9.81
C LEU A 79 -4.20 10.70 8.85
N ARG A 80 -5.40 10.16 8.60
CA ARG A 80 -6.35 10.74 7.63
C ARG A 80 -6.73 12.21 7.88
N PRO A 81 -6.89 12.70 9.13
CA PRO A 81 -7.19 14.11 9.39
C PRO A 81 -6.00 15.07 9.17
N ASP A 82 -4.79 14.55 8.97
CA ASP A 82 -3.62 15.39 8.69
C ASP A 82 -3.81 16.16 7.37
N PRO A 83 -3.60 17.50 7.34
CA PRO A 83 -3.85 18.30 6.15
C PRO A 83 -3.04 17.88 4.91
N ASP A 84 -1.78 17.46 5.10
CA ASP A 84 -0.93 17.03 3.99
C ASP A 84 -1.42 15.69 3.44
N ILE A 85 -1.80 14.76 4.32
CA ILE A 85 -2.37 13.47 3.93
C ILE A 85 -3.72 13.64 3.23
N ALA A 86 -4.60 14.46 3.78
CA ALA A 86 -5.91 14.76 3.19
C ALA A 86 -5.79 15.37 1.78
N ALA A 87 -4.79 16.23 1.56
CA ALA A 87 -4.50 16.81 0.25
C ALA A 87 -3.99 15.74 -0.75
N LEU A 88 -3.17 14.79 -0.29
CA LEU A 88 -2.62 13.71 -1.12
C LEU A 88 -3.69 12.69 -1.54
N ILE A 89 -4.62 12.33 -0.65
CA ILE A 89 -5.70 11.36 -0.95
C ILE A 89 -6.91 12.00 -1.63
N GLY A 90 -6.85 13.30 -1.94
CA GLY A 90 -7.92 14.02 -2.66
C GLY A 90 -9.13 14.39 -1.82
N GLU A 91 -9.08 14.24 -0.49
CA GLU A 91 -10.19 14.55 0.42
C GLU A 91 -10.33 16.06 0.72
N GLY A 92 -9.37 16.89 0.27
CA GLY A 92 -9.38 18.35 0.44
C GLY A 92 -9.46 19.16 -0.86
N LYS A 93 -9.51 18.53 -2.05
CA LYS A 93 -9.70 19.26 -3.32
C LYS A 93 -11.12 19.03 -3.79
N ALA A 94 -11.98 20.03 -3.60
CA ALA A 94 -13.24 20.11 -4.33
C ALA A 94 -12.96 19.84 -5.81
N VAL A 95 -13.68 18.87 -6.37
CA VAL A 95 -13.75 18.60 -7.80
C VAL A 95 -14.00 19.94 -8.49
N LYS A 96 -12.95 20.51 -9.11
CA LYS A 96 -13.15 21.61 -10.06
C LYS A 96 -13.82 20.99 -11.28
N LYS A 97 -15.13 21.24 -11.39
CA LYS A 97 -15.83 21.22 -12.68
C LYS A 97 -15.24 22.27 -13.60
#